data_AF-T4VMI3-F1
#
_entry.id   AF-T4VMI3-F1
#
_cell.length_a   1.000
_cell.length_b   1.000
_cell.length_c   1.000
_cell.angle_alpha   90.00
_cell.angle_beta   90.00
_cell.angle_gamma   90.00
#
_symmetry.space_group_name_H-M   'P 1'
#
loop_
_entity.id
_entity.type
_entity.pdbx_description
1 polymer ?
#
loop_
_entity_poly.entity_id
_entity_poly.type
_entity_poly.pdbx_seq_one_letter_code
_entity_poly.pdbx_strand_id
1 'polypeptide(L)'
;MKKIICLTFIIITLLVGCGKKTLLSVHIIDVGQGDSILIQTPNKTNILVDGGDEDSSLIIKKFLKSKKVKNIDLVIATHPDTDHIGSLDAVIDKFEISKVYLPNKEVNSDSYYNLIQSCSMKNIHPQFLEKGNVISLDNNIKLTVLNPSYTHLDNNSNSIVFKLDYGKKSFLFTGDCTLENEQEILNSFNLSNINFLKVAHHGSKNSSGENFINTITPDVAVISCGYDNEYGHPHKETLLNLSKTNTKVYRTDKQGHLSFYSDGNTITTSSPPK
;
A
#
# COMPACT_ATOMS: atom_id res chain seq x y z
N MET A 1 67.49 25.31 -31.19
CA MET A 1 67.00 24.10 -30.48
C MET A 1 65.73 24.46 -29.72
N LYS A 2 64.55 24.06 -30.21
CA LYS A 2 63.25 24.36 -29.58
C LYS A 2 62.93 23.28 -28.54
N LYS A 3 62.76 23.66 -27.27
CA LYS A 3 62.22 22.78 -26.22
C LYS A 3 60.69 22.71 -26.40
N ILE A 4 60.16 21.51 -26.62
CA ILE A 4 58.73 21.22 -26.58
C ILE A 4 58.40 20.90 -25.13
N ILE A 5 57.57 21.73 -24.50
CA ILE A 5 56.95 21.46 -23.19
C ILE A 5 55.64 20.73 -23.49
N CYS A 6 55.62 19.42 -23.24
CA CYS A 6 54.38 18.64 -23.23
C CYS A 6 53.60 18.99 -21.95
N LEU A 7 52.52 19.75 -22.10
CA LEU A 7 51.56 20.01 -21.03
C LEU A 7 50.53 18.88 -21.04
N THR A 8 50.69 17.90 -20.15
CA THR A 8 49.72 16.82 -19.98
C THR A 8 48.52 17.37 -19.20
N PHE A 9 47.41 17.63 -19.88
CA PHE A 9 46.14 17.92 -19.24
C PHE A 9 45.58 16.63 -18.61
N ILE A 10 45.71 16.48 -17.30
CA ILE A 10 45.00 15.46 -16.54
C ILE A 10 43.57 15.97 -16.35
N ILE A 11 42.65 15.49 -17.18
CA ILE A 11 41.21 15.65 -16.97
C ILE A 11 40.81 14.68 -15.86
N ILE A 12 40.75 15.16 -14.62
CA ILE A 12 40.10 14.45 -13.52
C ILE A 12 38.60 14.55 -13.76
N THR A 13 38.02 13.57 -14.47
CA THR A 13 36.58 13.38 -14.48
C THR A 13 36.13 13.03 -13.06
N LEU A 14 35.50 13.99 -12.39
CA LEU A 14 34.63 13.78 -11.24
C LEU A 14 33.47 12.86 -11.66
N LEU A 15 33.73 11.55 -11.70
CA LEU A 15 32.70 10.52 -11.59
C LEU A 15 32.23 10.53 -10.13
N VAL A 16 31.53 11.59 -9.73
CA VAL A 16 30.58 11.48 -8.63
C VAL A 16 29.55 10.50 -9.15
N GLY A 17 29.67 9.24 -8.74
CA GLY A 17 28.71 8.21 -9.05
C GLY A 17 27.34 8.76 -8.69
N CYS A 18 26.55 9.11 -9.71
CA CYS A 18 25.15 9.41 -9.54
C CYS A 18 24.53 8.06 -9.16
N GLY A 19 24.60 7.73 -7.87
CA GLY A 19 24.00 6.53 -7.33
C GLY A 19 22.56 6.57 -7.79
N LYS A 20 22.13 5.55 -8.54
CA LYS A 20 20.75 5.42 -9.01
C LYS A 20 19.87 5.69 -7.80
N LYS A 21 19.15 6.82 -7.79
CA LYS A 21 18.26 7.17 -6.68
C LYS A 21 17.16 6.12 -6.67
N THR A 22 17.29 5.13 -5.78
CA THR A 22 16.28 4.09 -5.60
C THR A 22 15.13 4.74 -4.85
N LEU A 23 13.97 4.79 -5.47
CA LEU A 23 12.76 5.40 -4.93
C LEU A 23 11.98 4.36 -4.15
N LEU A 24 11.23 4.81 -3.15
CA LEU A 24 10.08 4.05 -2.67
C LEU A 24 9.00 4.14 -3.75
N SER A 25 8.42 3.01 -4.16
CA SER A 25 7.28 2.99 -5.07
C SER A 25 6.06 2.34 -4.43
N VAL A 26 4.90 2.92 -4.69
CA VAL A 26 3.59 2.39 -4.29
C VAL A 26 2.78 2.19 -5.56
N HIS A 27 2.40 0.96 -5.83
CA HIS A 27 1.63 0.58 -7.01
C HIS A 27 0.26 0.09 -6.58
N ILE A 28 -0.79 0.82 -6.94
CA ILE A 28 -2.18 0.36 -6.78
C ILE A 28 -2.54 -0.42 -8.04
N ILE A 29 -2.69 -1.73 -7.88
CA ILE A 29 -3.00 -2.64 -8.98
C ILE A 29 -4.51 -2.58 -9.17
N ASP A 30 -4.97 -2.05 -10.29
CA ASP A 30 -6.35 -2.23 -10.74
C ASP A 30 -6.69 -3.72 -10.88
N VAL A 31 -7.41 -4.23 -9.89
CA VAL A 31 -7.94 -5.59 -9.79
C VAL A 31 -9.46 -5.61 -9.95
N GLY A 32 -10.05 -4.50 -10.39
CA GLY A 32 -11.49 -4.28 -10.30
C GLY A 32 -11.89 -3.80 -8.91
N GLN A 33 -12.97 -4.38 -8.36
CA GLN A 33 -13.36 -4.14 -6.98
C GLN A 33 -12.41 -4.91 -6.05
N GLY A 34 -11.87 -4.23 -5.03
CA GLY A 34 -10.88 -4.79 -4.11
C GLY A 34 -9.56 -4.06 -4.09
N ASP A 35 -8.65 -4.53 -3.24
CA ASP A 35 -7.31 -3.98 -3.06
C ASP A 35 -6.21 -4.98 -3.47
N SER A 36 -5.23 -4.50 -4.22
CA SER A 36 -3.91 -5.12 -4.26
C SER A 36 -2.84 -4.07 -4.51
N ILE A 37 -1.88 -3.98 -3.60
CA ILE A 37 -0.92 -2.88 -3.54
C ILE A 37 0.48 -3.44 -3.40
N LEU A 38 1.34 -3.15 -4.38
CA LEU A 38 2.76 -3.46 -4.28
C LEU A 38 3.52 -2.21 -3.80
N ILE A 39 4.17 -2.32 -2.64
CA ILE A 39 5.12 -1.34 -2.13
C ILE A 39 6.54 -1.89 -2.32
N GLN A 40 7.41 -1.13 -2.97
CA GLN A 40 8.83 -1.48 -3.11
C GLN A 40 9.68 -0.38 -2.47
N THR A 41 10.53 -0.76 -1.53
CA THR A 41 11.42 0.18 -0.85
C THR A 41 12.70 0.44 -1.67
N PRO A 42 13.44 1.52 -1.38
CA PRO A 42 14.76 1.78 -1.95
C PRO A 42 15.76 0.62 -1.78
N ASN A 43 15.71 -0.09 -0.64
CA ASN A 43 16.52 -1.28 -0.36
C ASN A 43 15.96 -2.59 -0.95
N LYS A 44 14.97 -2.49 -1.86
CA LYS A 44 14.36 -3.60 -2.62
C LYS A 44 13.52 -4.58 -1.83
N THR A 45 13.07 -4.21 -0.64
CA THR A 45 12.01 -4.95 0.07
C THR A 45 10.71 -4.82 -0.70
N ASN A 46 10.08 -5.95 -1.03
CA ASN A 46 8.80 -6.01 -1.70
C ASN A 46 7.71 -6.36 -0.67
N ILE A 47 6.71 -5.51 -0.56
CA ILE A 47 5.55 -5.69 0.32
C ILE A 47 4.31 -5.75 -0.57
N LEU A 48 3.57 -6.84 -0.49
CA LEU A 48 2.25 -6.93 -1.10
C LEU A 48 1.20 -6.73 -0.01
N VAL A 49 0.33 -5.75 -0.19
CA VAL A 49 -0.83 -5.53 0.68
C VAL A 49 -2.06 -5.92 -0.13
N ASP A 50 -2.78 -6.93 0.36
CA ASP A 50 -3.95 -7.53 -0.28
C ASP A 50 -3.72 -8.09 -1.70
N GLY A 51 -4.67 -8.91 -2.13
CA GLY A 51 -4.61 -9.77 -3.31
C GLY A 51 -5.86 -9.70 -4.18
N GLY A 52 -6.73 -8.70 -4.02
CA GLY A 52 -7.98 -8.59 -4.77
C GLY A 52 -8.89 -9.81 -4.57
N ASP A 53 -9.92 -9.88 -5.42
CA ASP A 53 -10.88 -10.99 -5.49
C ASP A 53 -10.26 -12.29 -6.05
N GLU A 54 -10.98 -13.41 -6.06
CA GLU A 54 -10.51 -14.75 -6.50
C GLU A 54 -10.00 -14.77 -7.96
N ASP A 55 -10.58 -13.95 -8.83
CA ASP A 55 -10.19 -13.85 -10.24
C ASP A 55 -8.99 -12.91 -10.50
N SER A 56 -8.50 -12.23 -9.46
CA SER A 56 -7.42 -11.23 -9.56
C SER A 56 -6.03 -11.84 -9.78
N SER A 57 -5.87 -13.16 -9.59
CA SER A 57 -4.56 -13.79 -9.52
C SER A 57 -3.72 -13.56 -10.76
N LEU A 58 -4.32 -13.61 -11.95
CA LEU A 58 -3.59 -13.45 -13.21
C LEU A 58 -3.03 -12.03 -13.37
N ILE A 59 -3.84 -11.02 -13.07
CA ILE A 59 -3.43 -9.61 -13.23
C ILE A 59 -2.34 -9.26 -12.21
N ILE A 60 -2.48 -9.71 -10.96
CA ILE A 60 -1.47 -9.52 -9.91
C ILE A 60 -0.16 -10.21 -10.29
N LYS A 61 -0.18 -11.50 -10.64
CA LYS A 61 1.03 -12.24 -11.04
C LYS A 61 1.73 -11.60 -12.24
N LYS A 62 0.98 -11.10 -13.23
CA LYS A 62 1.56 -10.38 -14.39
C LYS A 62 2.16 -9.04 -13.97
N PHE A 63 1.47 -8.28 -13.12
CA PHE A 63 1.94 -6.99 -12.64
C PHE A 63 3.23 -7.13 -11.82
N LEU A 64 3.26 -8.04 -10.84
CA LEU A 64 4.44 -8.33 -10.02
C LEU A 64 5.66 -8.71 -10.90
N LYS A 65 5.45 -9.57 -11.90
CA LYS A 65 6.51 -9.91 -12.88
C LYS A 65 6.97 -8.69 -13.68
N SER A 66 6.07 -7.82 -14.12
CA SER A 66 6.42 -6.59 -14.84
C SER A 66 7.29 -5.64 -13.99
N LYS A 67 7.10 -5.66 -12.66
CA LYS A 67 7.90 -4.93 -11.68
C LYS A 67 9.15 -5.68 -11.22
N LYS A 68 9.47 -6.81 -11.87
CA LYS A 68 10.64 -7.66 -11.61
C LYS A 68 10.69 -8.19 -10.17
N VAL A 69 9.52 -8.38 -9.54
CA VAL A 69 9.40 -9.01 -8.23
C VAL A 69 9.72 -10.50 -8.39
N LYS A 70 10.71 -10.98 -7.63
CA LYS A 70 11.12 -12.39 -7.58
C LYS A 70 10.69 -13.05 -6.27
N ASN A 71 10.84 -12.32 -5.18
CA ASN A 71 10.43 -12.66 -3.82
C ASN A 71 9.56 -11.53 -3.26
N ILE A 72 8.65 -11.89 -2.36
CA ILE A 72 7.84 -10.94 -1.58
C ILE A 72 8.28 -11.08 -0.13
N ASP A 73 8.81 -10.02 0.45
CA ASP A 73 9.32 -10.06 1.81
C ASP A 73 8.17 -10.09 2.81
N LEU A 74 7.15 -9.26 2.59
CA LEU A 74 5.97 -9.19 3.42
C LEU A 74 4.70 -9.28 2.57
N VAL A 75 3.79 -10.19 2.94
CA VAL A 75 2.38 -10.12 2.53
C VAL A 75 1.60 -9.61 3.74
N ILE A 76 0.75 -8.60 3.53
CA ILE A 76 -0.16 -8.08 4.56
C ILE A 76 -1.58 -8.26 4.01
N ALA A 77 -2.34 -9.19 4.59
CA ALA A 77 -3.77 -9.35 4.37
C ALA A 77 -4.51 -8.46 5.38
N THR A 78 -5.11 -7.36 4.93
CA THR A 78 -5.64 -6.34 5.83
C THR A 78 -6.81 -6.85 6.66
N HIS A 79 -7.74 -7.58 6.04
CA HIS A 79 -8.88 -8.23 6.67
C HIS A 79 -9.35 -9.39 5.78
N PRO A 80 -10.24 -10.29 6.24
CA PRO A 80 -10.44 -11.57 5.58
C PRO A 80 -11.50 -11.57 4.45
N ASP A 81 -11.96 -10.40 4.00
CA ASP A 81 -12.94 -10.35 2.91
C ASP A 81 -12.31 -10.71 1.55
N THR A 82 -13.12 -11.32 0.69
CA THR A 82 -12.62 -11.97 -0.53
C THR A 82 -11.99 -10.98 -1.51
N ASP A 83 -12.49 -9.76 -1.64
CA ASP A 83 -11.89 -8.73 -2.49
C ASP A 83 -10.56 -8.17 -1.94
N HIS A 84 -10.08 -8.70 -0.82
CA HIS A 84 -8.76 -8.42 -0.24
C HIS A 84 -7.86 -9.65 -0.16
N ILE A 85 -8.37 -10.83 0.16
CA ILE A 85 -7.52 -12.03 0.31
C ILE A 85 -7.69 -13.07 -0.81
N GLY A 86 -8.64 -12.86 -1.72
CA GLY A 86 -9.16 -13.85 -2.66
C GLY A 86 -8.10 -14.52 -3.51
N SER A 87 -7.10 -13.77 -4.01
CA SER A 87 -6.00 -14.36 -4.79
C SER A 87 -4.65 -14.46 -4.05
N LEU A 88 -4.62 -14.25 -2.73
CA LEU A 88 -3.35 -14.31 -1.99
C LEU A 88 -2.78 -15.73 -1.94
N ASP A 89 -3.61 -16.76 -1.90
CA ASP A 89 -3.24 -18.17 -2.02
C ASP A 89 -2.39 -18.41 -3.30
N ALA A 90 -2.88 -17.96 -4.46
CA ALA A 90 -2.24 -18.13 -5.75
C ALA A 90 -0.94 -17.31 -5.88
N VAL A 91 -0.83 -16.19 -5.16
CA VAL A 91 0.41 -15.42 -5.04
C VAL A 91 1.40 -16.15 -4.15
N ILE A 92 0.95 -16.60 -2.97
CA ILE A 92 1.78 -17.34 -2.02
C ILE A 92 2.34 -18.57 -2.69
N ASP A 93 1.53 -19.35 -3.42
CA ASP A 93 1.97 -20.52 -4.17
C ASP A 93 3.02 -20.19 -5.23
N LYS A 94 2.90 -19.03 -5.88
CA LYS A 94 3.76 -18.68 -7.02
C LYS A 94 5.11 -18.10 -6.64
N PHE A 95 5.18 -17.32 -5.56
CA PHE A 95 6.37 -16.55 -5.19
C PHE A 95 7.04 -17.11 -3.93
N GLU A 96 8.31 -16.77 -3.72
CA GLU A 96 8.95 -16.95 -2.42
C GLU A 96 8.47 -15.85 -1.49
N ILE A 97 7.89 -16.24 -0.35
CA ILE A 97 7.31 -15.32 0.63
C ILE A 97 8.08 -15.47 1.95
N SER A 98 8.59 -14.38 2.51
CA SER A 98 9.32 -14.44 3.78
C SER A 98 8.39 -14.41 4.99
N LYS A 99 7.38 -13.54 5.00
CA LYS A 99 6.38 -13.42 6.08
C LYS A 99 5.00 -13.07 5.54
N VAL A 100 3.98 -13.60 6.21
CA VAL A 100 2.57 -13.26 5.99
C VAL A 100 2.01 -12.69 7.29
N TYR A 101 1.32 -11.56 7.18
CA TYR A 101 0.63 -10.89 8.26
C TYR A 101 -0.88 -10.83 7.99
N LEU A 102 -1.70 -11.06 9.02
CA LEU A 102 -3.15 -10.87 9.01
C LEU A 102 -3.65 -10.34 10.36
N PRO A 103 -4.87 -9.80 10.48
CA PRO A 103 -5.44 -9.54 11.79
C PRO A 103 -5.74 -10.85 12.52
N ASN A 104 -5.90 -10.79 13.85
CA ASN A 104 -6.38 -11.93 14.63
C ASN A 104 -7.90 -12.11 14.44
N LYS A 105 -8.31 -12.46 13.22
CA LYS A 105 -9.71 -12.61 12.80
C LYS A 105 -9.83 -13.79 11.83
N GLU A 106 -10.29 -14.91 12.35
CA GLU A 106 -10.62 -16.09 11.55
C GLU A 106 -12.05 -16.01 11.05
N VAL A 107 -12.29 -16.52 9.84
CA VAL A 107 -13.62 -16.63 9.23
C VAL A 107 -13.77 -17.97 8.52
N ASN A 108 -15.00 -18.43 8.37
CA ASN A 108 -15.33 -19.61 7.58
C ASN A 108 -15.67 -19.18 6.15
N SER A 109 -14.64 -18.95 5.33
CA SER A 109 -14.75 -18.67 3.90
C SER A 109 -13.71 -19.48 3.13
N ASP A 110 -14.01 -19.76 1.85
CA ASP A 110 -13.10 -20.49 0.96
C ASP A 110 -11.79 -19.72 0.77
N SER A 111 -11.87 -18.40 0.56
CA SER A 111 -10.72 -17.51 0.42
C SER A 111 -9.78 -17.54 1.63
N TYR A 112 -10.34 -17.52 2.86
CA TYR A 112 -9.54 -17.63 4.08
C TYR A 112 -8.91 -19.01 4.23
N TYR A 113 -9.66 -20.08 3.96
CA TYR A 113 -9.15 -21.44 4.00
C TYR A 113 -7.99 -21.64 3.00
N ASN A 114 -8.15 -21.19 1.76
CA ASN A 114 -7.14 -21.30 0.70
C ASN A 114 -5.85 -20.55 1.06
N LEU A 115 -5.97 -19.34 1.63
CA LEU A 115 -4.84 -18.55 2.13
C LEU A 115 -4.06 -19.32 3.21
N ILE A 116 -4.74 -19.82 4.23
CA ILE A 116 -4.10 -20.54 5.34
C ILE A 116 -3.50 -21.87 4.86
N GLN A 117 -4.19 -22.58 3.96
CA GLN A 117 -3.70 -23.82 3.37
C GLN A 117 -2.41 -23.58 2.57
N SER A 118 -2.37 -22.55 1.72
CA SER A 118 -1.19 -22.19 0.94
C SER A 118 -0.01 -21.79 1.83
N CYS A 119 -0.28 -21.03 2.92
CA CYS A 119 0.73 -20.75 3.94
C CYS A 119 1.28 -22.03 4.56
N SER A 120 0.40 -22.95 4.97
CA SER A 120 0.78 -24.23 5.57
C SER A 120 1.62 -25.09 4.63
N MET A 121 1.23 -25.21 3.36
CA MET A 121 1.98 -25.95 2.34
C MET A 121 3.39 -25.38 2.10
N LYS A 122 3.58 -24.08 2.34
CA LYS A 122 4.88 -23.42 2.25
C LYS A 122 5.64 -23.34 3.57
N ASN A 123 5.14 -23.95 4.64
CA ASN A 123 5.68 -23.83 6.00
C ASN A 123 5.81 -22.36 6.45
N ILE A 124 4.90 -21.51 6.01
CA ILE A 124 4.78 -20.14 6.47
C ILE A 124 3.78 -20.15 7.62
N HIS A 125 4.21 -19.65 8.78
CA HIS A 125 3.34 -19.42 9.91
C HIS A 125 2.92 -17.96 9.90
N PRO A 126 1.65 -17.66 9.55
CA PRO A 126 1.21 -16.27 9.53
C PRO A 126 1.28 -15.64 10.93
N GLN A 127 1.58 -14.35 10.98
CA GLN A 127 1.73 -13.59 12.22
C GLN A 127 0.63 -12.54 12.30
N PHE A 128 0.19 -12.22 13.52
CA PHE A 128 -0.81 -11.18 13.70
C PHE A 128 -0.18 -9.80 13.79
N LEU A 129 -0.85 -8.82 13.17
CA LEU A 129 -0.57 -7.40 13.38
C LEU A 129 -1.72 -6.74 14.11
N GLU A 130 -1.37 -5.97 15.13
CA GLU A 130 -2.29 -5.19 15.95
C GLU A 130 -1.73 -3.79 16.23
N LYS A 131 -2.60 -2.89 16.70
CA LYS A 131 -2.26 -1.50 17.02
C LYS A 131 -0.97 -1.41 17.85
N GLY A 132 -0.05 -0.57 17.41
CA GLY A 132 1.22 -0.31 18.08
C GLY A 132 2.37 -1.22 17.63
N ASN A 133 2.10 -2.29 16.87
CA ASN A 133 3.17 -3.06 16.23
C ASN A 133 3.97 -2.17 15.27
N VAL A 134 5.29 -2.39 15.23
CA VAL A 134 6.23 -1.64 14.38
C VAL A 134 7.11 -2.61 13.60
N ILE A 135 7.19 -2.42 12.28
CA ILE A 135 8.12 -3.13 11.41
C ILE A 135 9.12 -2.12 10.85
N SER A 136 10.38 -2.24 11.26
CA SER A 136 11.49 -1.49 10.69
C SER A 136 11.94 -2.16 9.40
N LEU A 137 11.73 -1.51 8.26
CA LEU A 137 12.09 -2.01 6.92
C LEU A 137 13.50 -1.55 6.51
N ASP A 138 13.90 -0.37 7.00
CA ASP A 138 15.25 0.20 6.91
C ASP A 138 15.39 1.31 7.98
N ASN A 139 16.58 1.89 8.13
CA ASN A 139 16.87 3.01 9.03
C ASN A 139 15.94 4.23 8.82
N ASN A 140 15.46 4.41 7.60
CA ASN A 140 14.60 5.54 7.23
C ASN A 140 13.18 5.13 6.85
N ILE A 141 12.83 3.84 6.99
CA ILE A 141 11.53 3.32 6.59
C ILE A 141 10.94 2.48 7.71
N LYS A 142 9.83 2.97 8.26
CA LYS A 142 9.13 2.36 9.37
C LYS A 142 7.65 2.22 9.03
N LEU A 143 7.11 1.02 9.24
CA LEU A 143 5.69 0.74 9.21
C LEU A 143 5.18 0.68 10.65
N THR A 144 4.14 1.44 10.98
CA THR A 144 3.45 1.42 12.27
C THR A 144 2.00 1.03 12.08
N VAL A 145 1.56 -0.01 12.77
CA VAL A 145 0.17 -0.49 12.73
C VAL A 145 -0.68 0.34 13.68
N LEU A 146 -1.82 0.81 13.19
CA LEU A 146 -2.75 1.72 13.89
C LEU A 146 -4.07 1.05 14.29
N ASN A 147 -4.45 -0.02 13.59
CA ASN A 147 -5.65 -0.85 13.80
C ASN A 147 -5.34 -2.30 13.38
N PRO A 148 -6.00 -3.34 13.92
CA PRO A 148 -7.01 -3.32 14.98
C PRO A 148 -6.47 -3.11 16.39
N SER A 149 -7.25 -2.44 17.25
CA SER A 149 -6.99 -2.36 18.70
C SER A 149 -7.30 -3.68 19.43
N TYR A 150 -8.29 -4.41 18.94
CA TYR A 150 -8.80 -5.69 19.44
C TYR A 150 -9.60 -6.36 18.31
N THR A 151 -9.91 -7.65 18.42
CA THR A 151 -10.69 -8.36 17.39
C THR A 151 -12.16 -7.94 17.40
N HIS A 152 -12.72 -7.65 16.22
CA HIS A 152 -14.14 -7.31 16.03
C HIS A 152 -14.93 -8.45 15.34
N LEU A 153 -16.27 -8.41 15.48
CA LEU A 153 -17.15 -9.34 14.76
C LEU A 153 -17.22 -9.01 13.27
N ASP A 154 -17.33 -7.74 12.93
CA ASP A 154 -17.28 -7.23 11.56
C ASP A 154 -15.87 -7.37 10.97
N ASN A 155 -15.75 -7.83 9.73
CA ASN A 155 -14.47 -8.10 9.10
C ASN A 155 -13.69 -6.80 8.82
N ASN A 156 -14.36 -5.81 8.23
CA ASN A 156 -13.81 -4.49 7.93
C ASN A 156 -13.20 -3.80 9.15
N SER A 157 -13.85 -3.93 10.31
CA SER A 157 -13.38 -3.38 11.58
C SER A 157 -12.03 -3.95 12.04
N ASN A 158 -11.65 -5.13 11.52
CA ASN A 158 -10.36 -5.77 11.78
C ASN A 158 -9.26 -5.36 10.78
N SER A 159 -9.53 -4.44 9.84
CA SER A 159 -8.55 -3.99 8.85
C SER A 159 -7.24 -3.56 9.50
N ILE A 160 -6.13 -4.16 9.06
CA ILE A 160 -4.79 -3.68 9.39
C ILE A 160 -4.59 -2.31 8.74
N VAL A 161 -4.83 -1.26 9.51
CA VAL A 161 -4.50 0.11 9.13
C VAL A 161 -3.06 0.34 9.52
N PHE A 162 -2.22 0.81 8.58
CA PHE A 162 -0.84 1.13 8.91
C PHE A 162 -0.35 2.40 8.24
N LYS A 163 0.58 3.06 8.93
CA LYS A 163 1.30 4.23 8.42
C LYS A 163 2.74 3.84 8.13
N LEU A 164 3.18 4.07 6.91
CA LEU A 164 4.57 3.94 6.49
C LEU A 164 5.22 5.32 6.43
N ASP A 165 6.30 5.52 7.19
CA ASP A 165 7.15 6.71 7.10
C ASP A 165 8.33 6.43 6.19
N TYR A 166 8.64 7.38 5.31
CA TYR A 166 9.88 7.40 4.55
C TYR A 166 10.41 8.84 4.42
N GLY A 167 11.51 9.12 5.11
CA GLY A 167 12.06 10.48 5.19
C GLY A 167 11.06 11.47 5.80
N LYS A 168 10.67 12.49 5.04
CA LYS A 168 9.66 13.50 5.39
C LYS A 168 8.27 13.18 4.85
N LYS A 169 8.05 11.97 4.32
CA LYS A 169 6.79 11.56 3.71
C LYS A 169 6.11 10.43 4.47
N SER A 170 4.80 10.55 4.61
CA SER A 170 3.92 9.58 5.27
C SER A 170 2.91 9.00 4.28
N PHE A 171 2.69 7.69 4.38
CA PHE A 171 1.77 6.92 3.56
C PHE A 171 0.83 6.16 4.49
N LEU A 172 -0.48 6.36 4.34
CA LEU A 172 -1.50 5.71 5.16
C LEU A 172 -2.31 4.74 4.29
N PHE A 173 -2.36 3.49 4.73
CA PHE A 173 -3.12 2.42 4.10
C PHE A 173 -4.17 1.94 5.09
N THR A 174 -5.43 2.04 4.72
CA THR A 174 -6.55 1.90 5.65
C THR A 174 -7.33 0.60 5.50
N GLY A 175 -7.04 -0.21 4.48
CA GLY A 175 -7.93 -1.31 4.08
C GLY A 175 -9.37 -0.80 4.02
N ASP A 176 -10.27 -1.52 4.68
CA ASP A 176 -11.70 -1.21 4.70
C ASP A 176 -12.19 -0.75 6.07
N CYS A 177 -11.29 -0.14 6.87
CA CYS A 177 -11.62 0.32 8.22
C CYS A 177 -12.85 1.24 8.25
N THR A 178 -13.66 1.11 9.30
CA THR A 178 -14.92 1.82 9.46
C THR A 178 -14.73 3.23 10.06
N LEU A 179 -15.78 4.04 10.08
CA LEU A 179 -15.79 5.33 10.79
C LEU A 179 -15.41 5.21 12.27
N GLU A 180 -15.81 4.11 12.92
CA GLU A 180 -15.45 3.83 14.31
C GLU A 180 -13.95 3.59 14.46
N ASN A 181 -13.34 2.80 13.57
CA ASN A 181 -11.89 2.62 13.57
C ASN A 181 -11.17 3.96 13.34
N GLU A 182 -11.64 4.79 12.41
CA GLU A 182 -11.07 6.11 12.14
C GLU A 182 -11.05 6.98 13.40
N GLN A 183 -12.15 6.99 14.16
CA GLN A 183 -12.22 7.72 15.42
C GLN A 183 -11.27 7.16 16.48
N GLU A 184 -11.17 5.82 16.62
CA GLU A 184 -10.22 5.19 17.53
C GLU A 184 -8.77 5.54 17.17
N ILE A 185 -8.45 5.55 15.88
CA ILE A 185 -7.12 5.90 15.36
C ILE A 185 -6.79 7.35 15.69
N LEU A 186 -7.69 8.31 15.43
CA LEU A 186 -7.47 9.72 15.75
C LEU A 186 -7.31 9.96 17.26
N ASN A 187 -8.01 9.19 18.09
CA ASN A 187 -7.88 9.27 19.54
C ASN A 187 -6.55 8.69 20.05
N SER A 188 -5.96 7.75 19.30
CA SER A 188 -4.75 7.02 19.71
C SER A 188 -3.46 7.62 19.13
N PHE A 189 -3.55 8.29 17.97
CA PHE A 189 -2.40 8.75 17.21
C PHE A 189 -2.59 10.17 16.70
N ASN A 190 -1.53 10.97 16.77
CA ASN A 190 -1.51 12.27 16.10
C ASN A 190 -1.22 12.07 14.60
N LEU A 191 -2.28 12.04 13.81
CA LEU A 191 -2.22 11.96 12.35
C LEU A 191 -2.58 13.32 11.75
N SER A 192 -1.57 14.09 11.39
CA SER A 192 -1.75 15.32 10.60
C SER A 192 -0.76 15.33 9.43
N ASN A 193 -1.15 15.97 8.33
CA ASN A 193 -0.31 16.11 7.13
C ASN A 193 0.13 14.77 6.53
N ILE A 194 -0.82 13.86 6.32
CA ILE A 194 -0.58 12.61 5.59
C ILE A 194 -0.29 12.94 4.12
N ASN A 195 0.81 12.44 3.54
CA ASN A 195 1.14 12.80 2.16
C ASN A 195 0.47 11.88 1.13
N PHE A 196 0.17 10.64 1.51
CA PHE A 196 -0.49 9.68 0.65
C PHE A 196 -1.50 8.87 1.47
N LEU A 197 -2.73 8.79 0.97
CA LEU A 197 -3.81 7.99 1.53
C LEU A 197 -4.29 6.98 0.50
N LYS A 198 -4.28 5.68 0.82
CA LYS A 198 -5.23 4.75 0.22
C LYS A 198 -6.56 4.96 0.96
N VAL A 199 -7.57 5.45 0.25
CA VAL A 199 -8.92 5.71 0.78
C VAL A 199 -9.58 4.40 1.24
N ALA A 200 -10.19 4.46 2.43
CA ALA A 200 -10.79 3.29 3.05
C ALA A 200 -11.96 2.74 2.25
N HIS A 201 -12.10 1.42 2.25
CA HIS A 201 -13.31 0.71 1.80
C HIS A 201 -13.74 1.11 0.40
N HIS A 202 -12.76 1.18 -0.50
CA HIS A 202 -12.97 1.51 -1.92
C HIS A 202 -13.69 2.85 -2.17
N GLY A 203 -13.72 3.73 -1.16
CA GLY A 203 -14.51 4.97 -1.18
C GLY A 203 -15.98 4.78 -0.78
N SER A 204 -16.27 3.83 0.10
CA SER A 204 -17.57 3.67 0.76
C SER A 204 -17.96 4.91 1.54
N LYS A 205 -19.26 5.22 1.59
CA LYS A 205 -19.81 6.30 2.44
C LYS A 205 -19.70 6.01 3.94
N ASN A 206 -19.47 4.74 4.31
CA ASN A 206 -19.32 4.27 5.69
C ASN A 206 -17.86 4.25 6.17
N SER A 207 -16.97 4.92 5.43
CA SER A 207 -15.55 5.10 5.74
C SER A 207 -15.06 6.43 5.15
N SER A 208 -13.84 6.82 5.47
CA SER A 208 -13.23 8.09 5.08
C SER A 208 -14.12 9.29 5.42
N GLY A 209 -14.53 9.32 6.70
CA GLY A 209 -15.43 10.32 7.24
C GLY A 209 -14.84 11.73 7.22
N GLU A 210 -15.71 12.74 7.28
CA GLU A 210 -15.29 14.14 7.21
C GLU A 210 -14.28 14.51 8.29
N ASN A 211 -14.51 14.10 9.54
CA ASN A 211 -13.58 14.37 10.65
C ASN A 211 -12.20 13.76 10.40
N PHE A 212 -12.16 12.52 9.88
CA PHE A 212 -10.93 11.82 9.56
C PHE A 212 -10.14 12.53 8.46
N ILE A 213 -10.78 12.79 7.32
CA ILE A 213 -10.15 13.46 6.17
C ILE A 213 -9.69 14.88 6.53
N ASN A 214 -10.49 15.65 7.26
CA ASN A 214 -10.13 17.00 7.70
C ASN A 214 -9.00 17.01 8.74
N THR A 215 -8.80 15.94 9.50
CA THR A 215 -7.72 15.85 10.49
C THR A 215 -6.41 15.45 9.83
N ILE A 216 -6.43 14.44 8.96
CA ILE A 216 -5.21 13.93 8.34
C ILE A 216 -4.73 14.75 7.14
N THR A 217 -5.64 15.51 6.51
CA THR A 217 -5.42 16.44 5.38
C THR A 217 -4.48 15.85 4.31
N PRO A 218 -4.93 14.86 3.52
CA PRO A 218 -4.04 14.13 2.64
C PRO A 218 -3.62 14.96 1.41
N ASP A 219 -2.35 14.95 1.01
CA ASP A 219 -1.94 15.61 -0.26
C ASP A 219 -2.48 14.83 -1.48
N VAL A 220 -2.42 13.50 -1.40
CA VAL A 220 -2.84 12.54 -2.43
C VAL A 220 -3.76 11.51 -1.79
N ALA A 221 -4.90 11.24 -2.43
CA ALA A 221 -5.80 10.15 -2.06
C ALA A 221 -6.04 9.24 -3.27
N VAL A 222 -5.95 7.92 -3.05
CA VAL A 222 -6.14 6.92 -4.09
C VAL A 222 -7.26 5.97 -3.70
N ILE A 223 -8.21 5.82 -4.61
CA ILE A 223 -9.37 4.94 -4.47
C ILE A 223 -9.15 3.74 -5.39
N SER A 224 -8.99 2.55 -4.80
CA SER A 224 -9.10 1.29 -5.55
C SER A 224 -10.57 0.92 -5.60
N CYS A 225 -11.11 0.75 -6.80
CA CYS A 225 -12.48 0.33 -7.04
C CYS A 225 -12.64 -0.12 -8.50
N GLY A 226 -13.65 -0.95 -8.76
CA GLY A 226 -13.95 -1.43 -10.10
C GLY A 226 -14.72 -0.43 -10.94
N TYR A 227 -14.51 -0.44 -12.27
CA TYR A 227 -15.40 0.24 -13.20
C TYR A 227 -16.80 -0.36 -13.13
N ASP A 228 -17.81 0.49 -12.90
CA ASP A 228 -19.23 0.09 -12.84
C ASP A 228 -19.48 -1.05 -11.83
N ASN A 229 -18.78 -1.02 -10.69
CA ASN A 229 -18.95 -2.00 -9.62
C ASN A 229 -20.36 -1.92 -9.00
N GLU A 230 -20.86 -3.06 -8.54
CA GLU A 230 -22.23 -3.21 -8.03
C GLU A 230 -22.49 -2.43 -6.72
N TYR A 231 -21.43 -2.07 -5.99
CA TYR A 231 -21.50 -1.33 -4.73
C TYR A 231 -21.73 0.18 -4.93
N GLY A 232 -21.56 0.69 -6.16
CA GLY A 232 -21.61 2.11 -6.45
C GLY A 232 -20.39 2.88 -5.92
N HIS A 233 -19.28 2.18 -5.68
CA HIS A 233 -18.02 2.79 -5.23
C HIS A 233 -17.30 3.59 -6.34
N PRO A 234 -16.63 4.70 -6.00
CA PRO A 234 -16.72 5.42 -4.74
C PRO A 234 -18.02 6.21 -4.62
N HIS A 235 -18.53 6.32 -3.40
CA HIS A 235 -19.72 7.12 -3.09
C HIS A 235 -19.43 8.63 -3.18
N LYS A 236 -20.46 9.41 -3.54
CA LYS A 236 -20.36 10.87 -3.63
C LYS A 236 -19.95 11.51 -2.31
N GLU A 237 -20.40 10.98 -1.18
CA GLU A 237 -20.08 11.47 0.17
C GLU A 237 -18.58 11.51 0.42
N THR A 238 -17.89 10.41 0.10
CA THR A 238 -16.44 10.28 0.28
C THR A 238 -15.68 11.21 -0.65
N LEU A 239 -16.12 11.34 -1.91
CA LEU A 239 -15.55 12.31 -2.85
C LEU A 239 -15.74 13.76 -2.38
N LEU A 240 -16.91 14.08 -1.81
CA LEU A 240 -17.20 15.38 -1.21
C LEU A 240 -16.26 15.66 -0.03
N ASN A 241 -16.06 14.70 0.88
CA ASN A 241 -15.14 14.86 2.01
C ASN A 241 -13.71 15.13 1.55
N LEU A 242 -13.21 14.37 0.57
CA LEU A 242 -11.88 14.60 -0.01
C LEU A 242 -11.77 15.99 -0.66
N SER A 243 -12.81 16.43 -1.39
CA SER A 243 -12.83 17.73 -2.07
C SER A 243 -12.84 18.95 -1.15
N LYS A 244 -13.23 18.77 0.12
CA LYS A 244 -13.19 19.84 1.14
C LYS A 244 -11.75 20.18 1.56
N THR A 245 -10.78 19.35 1.17
CA THR A 245 -9.37 19.56 1.40
C THR A 245 -8.63 19.76 0.07
N ASN A 246 -7.37 20.21 0.09
CA ASN A 246 -6.58 20.39 -1.15
C ASN A 246 -6.03 19.06 -1.70
N THR A 247 -6.77 17.97 -1.55
CA THR A 247 -6.36 16.61 -1.91
C THR A 247 -6.48 16.37 -3.41
N LYS A 248 -5.45 15.77 -3.99
CA LYS A 248 -5.49 15.23 -5.35
C LYS A 248 -6.01 13.79 -5.31
N VAL A 249 -7.19 13.57 -5.88
CA VAL A 249 -7.82 12.25 -5.92
C VAL A 249 -7.39 11.48 -7.18
N TYR A 250 -7.19 10.17 -7.03
CA TYR A 250 -6.88 9.24 -8.11
C TYR A 250 -7.74 7.98 -7.97
N ARG A 251 -8.11 7.36 -9.08
CA ARG A 251 -9.03 6.21 -9.07
C ARG A 251 -8.63 5.13 -10.08
N THR A 252 -8.61 3.87 -9.65
CA THR A 252 -8.28 2.75 -10.56
C THR A 252 -9.35 2.57 -11.63
N ASP A 253 -10.64 2.70 -11.31
CA ASP A 253 -11.74 2.59 -12.28
C ASP A 253 -11.69 3.60 -13.45
N LYS A 254 -10.93 4.70 -13.30
CA LYS A 254 -10.73 5.71 -14.34
C LYS A 254 -9.35 5.67 -14.98
N GLN A 255 -8.36 5.07 -14.33
CA GLN A 255 -6.95 5.26 -14.68
C GLN A 255 -6.16 3.95 -14.81
N GLY A 256 -6.78 2.82 -14.50
CA GLY A 256 -6.11 1.53 -14.40
C GLY A 256 -5.11 1.50 -13.25
N HIS A 257 -4.01 0.78 -13.44
CA HIS A 257 -2.94 0.72 -12.45
C HIS A 257 -2.33 2.11 -12.20
N LEU A 258 -2.21 2.47 -10.93
CA LEU A 258 -1.61 3.73 -10.50
C LEU A 258 -0.25 3.47 -9.86
N SER A 259 0.73 4.33 -10.12
CA SER A 259 2.08 4.20 -9.58
C SER A 259 2.58 5.53 -9.04
N PHE A 260 3.04 5.51 -7.80
CA PHE A 260 3.58 6.66 -7.09
C PHE A 260 5.00 6.38 -6.68
N TYR A 261 5.84 7.39 -6.73
CA TYR A 261 7.27 7.29 -6.45
C TYR A 261 7.69 8.39 -5.48
N SER A 262 8.48 8.01 -4.49
CA SER A 262 8.99 8.91 -3.47
C SER A 262 10.48 8.75 -3.27
N ASP A 263 11.14 9.88 -3.05
CA ASP A 263 12.54 9.97 -2.65
C ASP A 263 12.71 10.33 -1.16
N GLY A 264 11.61 10.26 -0.41
CA GLY A 264 11.55 10.65 1.00
C GLY A 264 11.33 12.14 1.22
N ASN A 265 11.30 12.97 0.18
CA ASN A 265 10.98 14.40 0.29
C ASN A 265 9.82 14.82 -0.61
N THR A 266 9.57 14.09 -1.69
CA THR A 266 8.53 14.37 -2.67
C THR A 266 7.80 13.10 -3.04
N ILE A 267 6.53 13.22 -3.45
CA ILE A 267 5.75 12.13 -4.04
C ILE A 267 5.40 12.57 -5.46
N THR A 268 5.65 11.70 -6.43
CA THR A 268 5.43 11.96 -7.85
C THR A 268 4.66 10.81 -8.51
N THR A 269 3.87 11.13 -9.52
CA THR A 269 3.17 10.17 -10.38
C THR A 269 3.11 10.73 -11.80
N SER A 270 3.07 9.86 -12.81
CA SER A 270 2.84 10.25 -14.21
C SER A 270 1.36 10.40 -14.56
N SER A 271 0.47 9.95 -13.68
CA SER A 271 -0.97 10.04 -13.90
C SER A 271 -1.50 11.41 -13.47
N PRO A 272 -2.43 12.03 -14.21
CA PRO A 272 -3.14 13.23 -13.72
C PRO A 272 -4.21 12.85 -12.68
N PRO A 273 -4.57 13.74 -11.74
CA PRO A 273 -5.66 13.48 -10.79
C PRO A 273 -7.05 13.49 -11.44
N LYS A 274 -8.07 13.00 -10.72
CA LYS A 274 -9.46 12.82 -11.16
C LYS A 274 -10.49 13.33 -10.16
#